data_AF-A0A3G1QXN5-F1
#
_entry.id   AF-A0A3G1QXN5-F1
#
_cell.length_a   1.000
_cell.length_b   1.000
_cell.length_c   1.000
_cell.angle_alpha   90.00
_cell.angle_beta   90.00
_cell.angle_gamma   90.00
#
_symmetry.space_group_name_H-M   'P 1'
#
loop_
_entity.id
_entity.type
_entity.pdbx_description
1 polymer ?
#
loop_
_entity_poly.entity_id
_entity_poly.type
_entity_poly.pdbx_seq_one_letter_code
_entity_poly.pdbx_strand_id
1 'polypeptide(L)' 'EETIMIVKTPEDLEVSRQVQQGYELAEETDPNKGVKTPINKNMNQYTHWEIHPSMIFGICASIIPFP' A
#
# COMPACT_ATOMS: atom_id res chain seq x y z
N GLU A 1 16.66 3.49 2.57
CA GLU A 1 15.44 3.82 1.80
C GLU A 1 15.71 4.16 0.35
N GLU A 2 16.77 4.90 0.00
CA GLU A 2 17.00 5.36 -1.39
C GLU A 2 17.04 4.29 -2.48
N THR A 3 17.35 3.03 -2.17
CA THR A 3 17.36 1.91 -3.13
C THR A 3 16.27 0.87 -2.88
N ILE A 4 15.42 1.10 -1.87
CA ILE A 4 14.44 0.12 -1.38
C ILE A 4 13.06 0.51 -1.89
N MET A 5 12.34 -0.47 -2.44
CA MET A 5 10.95 -0.30 -2.86
C MET A 5 10.03 -0.89 -1.79
N ILE A 6 9.24 -0.04 -1.14
CA ILE A 6 8.36 -0.39 -0.03
C ILE A 6 6.91 -0.41 -0.51
N VAL A 7 6.19 -1.48 -0.20
CA VAL A 7 4.73 -1.57 -0.36
C VAL A 7 4.03 -1.27 0.97
N LYS A 8 2.86 -0.62 0.94
CA LYS A 8 2.11 -0.24 2.15
C LYS A 8 1.36 -1.41 2.79
N THR A 9 0.79 -2.28 1.96
CA THR A 9 -0.04 -3.39 2.42
C THR A 9 0.28 -4.66 1.62
N PRO A 10 0.11 -5.86 2.20
CA PRO A 10 0.30 -7.10 1.46
C PRO A 10 -0.69 -7.25 0.30
N GLU A 11 -1.89 -6.68 0.40
CA GLU A 11 -2.88 -6.70 -0.67
C GLU A 11 -2.38 -5.95 -1.91
N ASP A 12 -1.75 -4.78 -1.71
CA ASP A 12 -1.22 -3.99 -2.82
C ASP A 12 -0.04 -4.70 -3.53
N LEU A 13 0.70 -5.58 -2.83
CA LEU A 13 1.74 -6.40 -3.43
C LEU A 13 1.17 -7.43 -4.42
N GLU A 14 0.09 -8.09 -4.01
CA GLU A 14 -0.61 -9.08 -4.85
C GLU A 14 -1.25 -8.43 -6.08
N VAL A 15 -1.85 -7.26 -5.89
CA VAL A 15 -2.38 -6.41 -6.98
C VAL A 15 -1.25 -6.03 -7.95
N SER A 16 -0.08 -5.62 -7.46
CA SER A 16 1.07 -5.31 -8.33
C SER A 16 1.53 -6.52 -9.13
N ARG A 17 1.52 -7.71 -8.52
CA ARG A 17 1.88 -8.96 -9.21
C ARG A 17 0.88 -9.28 -10.33
N GLN A 18 -0.41 -9.08 -10.08
CA GLN A 18 -1.47 -9.29 -11.07
C GLN A 18 -1.37 -8.29 -12.24
N VAL A 19 -1.12 -7.02 -11.95
CA VAL A 19 -0.92 -5.98 -12.97
C VAL A 19 0.29 -6.27 -13.85
N GLN A 20 1.40 -6.75 -13.25
CA GLN A 20 2.59 -7.15 -14.00
C GLN A 20 2.35 -8.38 -14.90
N GLN A 21 1.41 -9.25 -14.51
CA GLN A 21 0.95 -10.38 -15.31
C GLN A 21 -0.10 -9.99 -16.36
N GLY A 22 -0.53 -8.72 -16.41
CA GLY A 22 -1.48 -8.21 -17.39
C GLY A 22 -2.96 -8.42 -17.03
N TYR A 23 -3.28 -8.76 -15.77
CA TYR A 23 -4.66 -8.84 -15.31
C TYR A 23 -5.27 -7.46 -15.10
N GLU A 24 -6.55 -7.31 -15.45
CA GLU A 24 -7.34 -6.13 -15.13
C GLU A 24 -7.81 -6.19 -13.68
N LEU A 25 -7.58 -5.12 -12.93
CA LEU A 25 -8.03 -5.00 -11.56
C LEU A 25 -9.50 -4.60 -11.55
N ALA A 26 -10.31 -5.30 -10.77
CA ALA A 26 -11.66 -4.87 -10.48
C ALA A 26 -11.62 -3.57 -9.66
N GLU A 27 -12.31 -2.53 -10.12
CA GLU A 27 -12.49 -1.31 -9.34
C GLU A 27 -13.38 -1.60 -8.14
N GLU A 28 -12.79 -1.54 -6.94
CA GLU A 28 -13.56 -1.65 -5.71
C GLU A 28 -14.28 -0.32 -5.43
N THR A 29 -15.60 -0.31 -5.56
CA THR A 29 -16.44 0.89 -5.47
C THR A 29 -17.05 1.12 -4.07
N ASP A 30 -16.37 0.69 -3.00
CA ASP A 30 -16.87 0.94 -1.64
C ASP A 30 -16.67 2.43 -1.27
N PRO A 31 -17.75 3.22 -1.13
CA PRO A 31 -17.65 4.64 -0.83
C PRO A 31 -17.14 4.93 0.58
N ASN A 32 -17.09 3.93 1.48
CA ASN A 32 -16.60 4.09 2.85
C ASN A 32 -15.11 3.77 3.00
N LYS A 33 -14.46 3.29 1.95
CA LYS A 33 -13.02 2.99 1.98
C LYS A 33 -12.19 4.19 1.58
N GLY A 34 -11.02 4.29 2.20
CA GLY A 34 -10.01 5.28 1.81
C GLY A 34 -9.56 5.05 0.36
N VAL A 35 -9.39 6.14 -0.38
CA VAL A 35 -8.95 6.10 -1.78
C VAL A 35 -7.54 5.53 -1.86
N LYS A 36 -7.38 4.39 -2.55
CA LYS A 36 -6.07 3.79 -2.82
C LYS A 36 -5.39 4.49 -4.00
N THR A 37 -4.07 4.64 -3.92
CA THR A 37 -3.28 5.19 -5.03
C THR A 37 -3.10 4.13 -6.13
N PRO A 38 -3.24 4.49 -7.42
CA PRO A 38 -3.04 3.53 -8.50
C PRO A 38 -1.61 2.99 -8.53
N ILE A 39 -1.46 1.69 -8.78
CA ILE A 39 -0.15 1.03 -8.87
C ILE A 39 0.54 1.38 -10.18
N ASN A 40 1.81 1.78 -10.12
CA ASN A 40 2.61 2.07 -11.30
C ASN A 40 3.05 0.77 -12.00
N LYS A 41 2.67 0.62 -13.28
CA LYS A 41 2.98 -0.55 -14.11
C LYS A 41 4.47 -0.72 -14.45
N ASN A 42 5.28 0.34 -14.36
CA ASN A 42 6.72 0.28 -14.61
C ASN A 42 7.55 -0.10 -13.38
N MET A 43 6.89 -0.45 -12.26
CA MET A 43 7.56 -0.91 -11.05
C MET A 43 7.99 -2.37 -11.21
N ASN A 44 9.26 -2.71 -11.00
CA ASN A 44 9.74 -4.08 -11.14
C ASN A 44 9.26 -4.97 -9.99
N GLN A 45 9.81 -4.75 -8.79
CA GLN A 45 9.59 -5.61 -7.61
C GLN A 45 9.69 -4.79 -6.33
N TYR A 46 8.79 -5.06 -5.39
CA TYR A 46 8.89 -4.58 -4.01
C TYR A 46 9.82 -5.50 -3.22
N THR A 47 10.68 -4.92 -2.39
CA THR A 47 11.63 -5.69 -1.58
C THR A 47 11.25 -5.72 -0.11
N HIS A 48 10.44 -4.76 0.34
CA HIS A 48 9.99 -4.62 1.72
C HIS A 48 8.53 -4.20 1.75
N TRP A 49 7.92 -4.37 2.92
CA TRP A 49 6.57 -3.95 3.24
C TRP A 49 6.57 -3.17 4.56
N GLU A 50 5.74 -2.14 4.61
CA GLU A 50 5.45 -1.41 5.84
C GLU A 50 4.67 -2.32 6.78
N ILE A 51 5.12 -2.43 8.04
CA ILE A 51 4.53 -3.38 8.99
C ILE A 51 3.13 -2.92 9.39
N HIS A 52 2.96 -1.62 9.65
CA HIS A 52 1.66 -0.99 9.81
C HIS A 52 1.79 0.54 9.70
N PRO A 53 0.91 1.25 8.97
CA PRO A 53 0.97 2.70 8.81
C PRO A 53 0.98 3.49 10.11
N SER A 54 0.35 2.97 11.18
CA SER A 54 0.34 3.64 12.48
C SER A 54 1.70 3.66 13.18
N MET A 55 2.66 2.84 12.75
CA MET A 55 4.00 2.80 13.33
C MET A 55 4.83 4.04 13.00
N ILE A 56 4.38 4.87 12.05
CA ILE A 56 5.01 6.16 11.76
C ILE A 56 4.71 7.22 12.84
N PHE A 57 3.66 7.01 13.65
CA PHE A 57 3.26 7.98 14.67
C PHE A 57 4.14 7.90 15.92
N GLY A 58 4.50 9.07 16.44
CA GLY A 58 5.18 9.18 17.74
C GLY A 58 4.26 8.84 18.92
N ILE A 59 4.86 8.62 20.09
CA ILE A 59 4.16 8.17 21.32
C ILE A 59 2.96 9.05 21.70
N CYS A 60 3.08 10.38 21.55
CA CYS A 60 1.99 11.28 21.90
C CYS A 60 0.84 11.26 20.87
N ALA A 61 1.13 10.91 19.61
CA ALA A 61 0.11 10.82 18.56
C ALA A 61 -0.60 9.46 18.55
N SER A 62 0.06 8.39 19.02
CA SER A 62 -0.51 7.04 19.04
C SER A 62 -1.60 6.81 20.09
N ILE A 63 -1.81 7.76 21.02
CA ILE A 63 -2.86 7.69 22.05
C ILE A 63 -4.16 8.42 21.65
N ILE A 64 -4.19 9.07 20.49
CA ILE A 64 -5.38 9.79 19.99
C ILE A 64 -6.30 8.78 19.28
N PRO A 65 -7.60 8.71 19.61
CA PRO A 65 -8.54 7.86 18.89
C PRO A 65 -8.75 8.37 17.46
N PHE A 66 -8.56 7.50 16.47
CA PHE A 66 -8.58 7.82 15.03
C PHE A 66 -7.54 8.88 14.64
N PRO A 67 -6.24 8.59 14.80
CA PRO A 67 -5.15 9.48 14.39
C PRO A 67 -5.03 9.59 12.86
#